data_AF-A0A659ULN3-F1
#
_entry.id   AF-A0A659ULN3-F1
#
_cell.length_a   1.000
_cell.length_b   1.000
_cell.length_c   1.000
_cell.angle_alpha   90.00
_cell.angle_beta   90.00
_cell.angle_gamma   90.00
#
_symmetry.space_group_name_H-M   'P 1'
#
loop_
_entity.id
_entity.type
_entity.pdbx_description
1 polymer ?
#
loop_
_entity_poly.entity_id
_entity_poly.type
_entity_poly.pdbx_seq_one_letter_code
_entity_poly.pdbx_strand_id
1 'polypeptide(L)'
;ANREYLRQTTRQFYSRRFVMTFPNERLPAGRPLKRPGAYDGMAAAGCEWTASWGLEIPAYFAPMGFRENTTLKRSNAFDIVGDEALQVRRAAGLIDISAYSRYAISGPGAEAWPD
;
A
#
# COMPACT_ATOMS: atom_id res chain seq x y z
N ALA A 1 -15.10 -7.67 -1.53
CA ALA A 1 -14.99 -7.33 -2.97
C ALA A 1 -16.39 -7.05 -3.50
N ASN A 2 -16.58 -6.00 -4.30
CA ASN A 2 -17.85 -5.71 -4.96
C ASN A 2 -17.78 -6.10 -6.45
N ARG A 3 -18.94 -6.16 -7.13
CA ARG A 3 -19.00 -6.57 -8.55
C ARG A 3 -18.16 -5.68 -9.46
N GLU A 4 -18.11 -4.38 -9.17
CA GLU A 4 -17.37 -3.41 -10.00
C GLU A 4 -15.85 -3.58 -9.88
N TYR A 5 -15.33 -3.77 -8.66
CA TYR A 5 -13.91 -4.05 -8.43
C TYR A 5 -13.45 -5.30 -9.20
N LEU A 6 -14.25 -6.37 -9.16
CA LEU A 6 -13.95 -7.60 -9.89
C LEU A 6 -13.94 -7.33 -11.40
N ARG A 7 -14.96 -6.65 -11.94
CA ARG A 7 -15.04 -6.31 -13.36
C ARG A 7 -13.84 -5.51 -13.84
N GLN A 8 -13.44 -4.47 -13.09
CA GLN A 8 -12.33 -3.59 -13.47
C GLN A 8 -10.98 -4.31 -13.40
N THR A 9 -10.71 -5.04 -12.31
CA THR A 9 -9.43 -5.75 -12.12
C THR A 9 -9.29 -6.90 -13.12
N THR A 10 -10.35 -7.70 -13.34
CA THR A 10 -10.33 -8.76 -14.37
C THR A 10 -10.03 -8.21 -15.77
N ARG A 11 -10.63 -7.07 -16.15
CA ARG A 11 -10.34 -6.42 -17.45
C ARG A 11 -8.88 -6.00 -17.55
N GLN A 12 -8.33 -5.39 -16.50
CA GLN A 12 -6.93 -4.97 -16.47
C GLN A 12 -5.95 -6.15 -16.54
N PHE A 13 -6.20 -7.22 -15.79
CA PHE A 13 -5.35 -8.42 -15.84
C PHE A 13 -5.40 -9.07 -17.22
N TYR A 14 -6.58 -9.15 -17.83
CA TYR A 14 -6.72 -9.68 -19.19
C TYR A 14 -5.97 -8.83 -20.21
N SER A 15 -6.09 -7.51 -20.15
CA SER A 15 -5.38 -6.60 -21.07
C SER A 15 -3.85 -6.64 -20.91
N ARG A 16 -3.36 -7.09 -19.76
CA ARG A 16 -1.92 -7.15 -19.43
C ARG A 16 -1.33 -8.55 -19.51
N ARG A 17 -2.08 -9.53 -20.03
CA ARG A 17 -1.72 -10.95 -20.03
C ARG A 17 -0.33 -11.28 -20.60
N PHE A 18 0.18 -10.47 -21.53
CA PHE A 18 1.49 -10.68 -22.17
C PHE A 18 2.45 -9.50 -21.98
N VAL A 19 2.15 -8.60 -21.04
CA VAL A 19 3.03 -7.48 -20.70
C VAL A 19 3.97 -7.91 -19.58
N MET A 20 5.23 -7.51 -19.68
CA MET A 20 6.19 -7.67 -18.59
C MET A 20 5.71 -6.88 -17.37
N THR A 21 5.51 -7.56 -16.25
CA THR A 21 5.16 -6.91 -14.98
C THR A 21 6.45 -6.60 -14.22
N PHE A 22 6.63 -5.35 -13.84
CA PHE A 22 7.80 -4.94 -13.07
C PHE A 22 7.54 -5.01 -11.57
N PRO A 23 8.59 -5.24 -10.75
CA PRO A 23 8.53 -5.01 -9.31
C PRO A 23 8.01 -3.59 -9.01
N ASN A 24 7.23 -3.46 -7.93
CA ASN A 24 6.60 -2.21 -7.49
C ASN A 24 5.61 -1.57 -8.47
N GLU A 25 5.32 -2.19 -9.62
CA GLU A 25 4.36 -1.65 -10.57
C GLU A 25 2.96 -1.57 -9.95
N ARG A 26 2.42 -0.36 -9.93
CA ARG A 26 1.11 -0.07 -9.34
C ARG A 26 0.02 -0.19 -10.39
N LEU A 27 -0.88 -1.14 -10.18
CA LEU A 27 -2.05 -1.33 -11.03
C LEU A 27 -3.22 -0.47 -10.51
N PRO A 28 -3.77 0.47 -11.32
CA PRO A 28 -4.79 1.42 -10.84
C PRO A 28 -6.25 0.92 -10.89
N ALA A 29 -6.56 -0.20 -11.57
CA ALA A 29 -7.95 -0.59 -11.76
C ALA A 29 -8.61 -0.96 -10.43
N GLY A 30 -9.83 -0.49 -10.20
CA GLY A 30 -10.57 -0.75 -8.96
C GLY A 30 -10.08 0.03 -7.74
N ARG A 31 -9.12 0.96 -7.89
CA ARG A 31 -8.52 1.70 -6.78
C ARG A 31 -8.94 3.18 -6.76
N PRO A 32 -9.11 3.78 -5.57
CA PRO A 32 -9.02 3.14 -4.25
C PRO A 32 -10.30 2.37 -3.87
N LEU A 33 -10.16 1.21 -3.21
CA LEU A 33 -11.33 0.43 -2.71
C LEU A 33 -11.58 0.66 -1.21
N LYS A 34 -10.55 0.49 -0.38
CA LYS A 34 -10.56 0.85 1.05
C LYS A 34 -9.40 1.80 1.32
N ARG A 35 -9.61 2.77 2.20
CA ARG A 35 -8.62 3.80 2.55
C ARG A 35 -8.36 3.80 4.07
N PRO A 36 -7.12 4.00 4.52
CA PRO A 36 -6.83 4.25 5.92
C PRO A 36 -7.41 5.60 6.34
N GLY A 37 -7.62 5.79 7.65
CA GLY A 37 -8.23 7.02 8.16
C GLY A 37 -7.45 8.29 7.81
N ALA A 38 -6.12 8.20 7.75
CA ALA A 38 -5.24 9.32 7.40
C ALA A 38 -4.93 9.43 5.89
N TYR A 39 -5.71 8.79 5.01
CA TYR A 39 -5.43 8.74 3.57
C TYR A 39 -5.22 10.12 2.94
N ASP A 40 -6.14 11.07 3.18
CA ASP A 40 -6.07 12.38 2.54
C ASP A 40 -4.84 13.18 3.02
N GLY A 41 -4.50 13.08 4.31
CA GLY A 41 -3.31 13.71 4.89
C GLY A 41 -2.01 13.11 4.36
N MET A 42 -1.94 11.78 4.26
CA MET A 42 -0.79 11.09 3.67
C MET A 42 -0.65 11.40 2.17
N ALA A 43 -1.76 11.46 1.43
CA ALA A 43 -1.74 11.84 0.02
C ALA A 43 -1.22 13.26 -0.18
N ALA A 44 -1.65 14.22 0.66
CA ALA A 44 -1.13 15.59 0.64
C ALA A 44 0.37 15.67 1.00
N ALA A 45 0.86 14.73 1.82
CA ALA A 45 2.29 14.61 2.15
C ALA A 45 3.12 13.87 1.09
N GLY A 46 2.51 13.39 0.01
CA GLY A 46 3.22 12.74 -1.10
C GLY A 46 3.32 11.23 -1.01
N CYS A 47 2.40 10.61 -0.28
CA CYS A 47 2.30 9.16 -0.23
C CYS A 47 2.07 8.57 -1.62
N GLU A 48 3.00 7.72 -2.04
CA GLU A 48 2.83 6.80 -3.14
C GLU A 48 2.16 5.52 -2.63
N TRP A 49 1.00 5.21 -3.20
CA TRP A 49 0.12 4.17 -2.66
C TRP A 49 0.31 2.82 -3.33
N THR A 50 0.48 1.77 -2.56
CA THR A 50 0.23 0.38 -3.02
C THR A 50 -1.04 -0.17 -2.38
N ALA A 51 -1.46 -1.38 -2.74
CA ALA A 51 -2.67 -1.97 -2.22
C ALA A 51 -2.46 -3.42 -1.76
N SER A 52 -3.00 -3.75 -0.59
CA SER A 52 -3.05 -5.09 -0.04
C SER A 52 -4.49 -5.43 0.34
N TRP A 53 -5.04 -6.53 -0.19
CA TRP A 53 -6.43 -6.96 0.04
C TRP A 53 -7.47 -5.84 -0.18
N GLY A 54 -7.19 -4.95 -1.14
CA GLY A 54 -8.03 -3.80 -1.50
C GLY A 54 -7.93 -2.60 -0.55
N LEU A 55 -7.07 -2.64 0.47
CA LEU A 55 -6.71 -1.49 1.29
C LEU A 55 -5.49 -0.80 0.70
N GLU A 56 -5.61 0.52 0.51
CA GLU A 56 -4.51 1.41 0.18
C GLU A 56 -3.52 1.47 1.36
N ILE A 57 -2.26 1.16 1.08
CA ILE A 57 -1.17 1.17 2.06
C ILE A 57 -0.02 2.06 1.55
N PRO A 58 0.61 2.87 2.40
CA PRO A 58 1.76 3.68 1.99
C PRO A 58 2.92 2.79 1.56
N ALA A 59 3.46 3.03 0.36
CA ALA A 59 4.71 2.40 -0.08
C ALA A 59 5.94 3.23 0.34
N TYR A 60 5.87 4.55 0.11
CA TYR A 60 6.84 5.57 0.48
C TYR A 60 6.23 6.96 0.22
N PHE A 61 6.90 8.02 0.65
CA PHE A 61 6.51 9.41 0.46
C PHE A 61 7.52 10.11 -0.44
N ALA A 62 7.03 10.68 -1.54
CA ALA A 62 7.86 11.32 -2.56
C ALA A 62 7.39 12.76 -2.83
N PRO A 63 8.25 13.62 -3.42
CA PRO A 63 7.84 14.94 -3.87
C PRO A 63 6.61 14.90 -4.79
N MET A 64 5.76 15.93 -4.73
CA MET A 64 4.58 16.03 -5.60
C MET A 64 4.96 15.87 -7.07
N GLY A 65 4.22 15.01 -7.78
CA GLY A 65 4.46 14.75 -9.20
C GLY A 65 5.58 13.74 -9.49
N PHE A 66 6.22 13.16 -8.47
CA PHE A 66 7.15 12.07 -8.64
C PHE A 66 6.50 10.90 -9.41
N ARG A 67 7.33 10.22 -10.22
CA ARG A 67 6.96 9.03 -10.98
C ARG A 67 8.10 8.03 -10.86
N GLU A 68 7.78 6.85 -10.36
CA GLU A 68 8.76 5.76 -10.29
C GLU A 68 8.97 5.17 -11.69
N ASN A 69 10.23 5.07 -12.10
CA ASN A 69 10.65 4.35 -13.29
C ASN A 69 10.75 2.88 -12.95
N THR A 70 9.79 2.09 -13.44
CA THR A 70 9.73 0.65 -13.20
C THR A 70 10.94 -0.06 -13.79
N THR A 71 11.58 -0.91 -13.01
CA THR A 71 12.79 -1.64 -13.40
C THR A 71 12.90 -2.95 -12.60
N LEU A 72 13.69 -3.90 -13.11
CA LEU A 72 14.05 -5.11 -12.35
C LEU A 72 15.16 -4.86 -11.31
N LYS A 73 15.75 -3.67 -11.30
CA LYS A 73 16.82 -3.27 -10.37
C LYS A 73 16.30 -2.26 -9.35
N ARG A 74 17.19 -1.50 -8.71
CA ARG A 74 16.83 -0.33 -7.90
C ARG A 74 16.22 0.74 -8.80
N SER A 75 15.03 1.21 -8.46
CA SER A 75 14.35 2.31 -9.16
C SER A 75 14.88 3.67 -8.68
N ASN A 76 14.41 4.74 -9.32
CA ASN A 76 14.66 6.11 -8.89
C ASN A 76 13.99 6.46 -7.54
N ALA A 77 13.21 5.55 -6.94
CA ALA A 77 12.69 5.70 -5.58
C ALA A 77 13.66 5.21 -4.49
N PHE A 78 14.77 4.57 -4.86
CA PHE A 78 15.69 3.95 -3.89
C PHE A 78 16.25 4.94 -2.87
N ASP A 79 16.71 6.10 -3.32
CA ASP A 79 17.26 7.13 -2.44
C ASP A 79 16.18 7.78 -1.57
N ILE A 80 14.96 7.93 -2.10
CA ILE A 80 13.80 8.44 -1.33
C ILE A 80 13.48 7.51 -0.15
N VAL A 81 13.38 6.21 -0.41
CA VAL A 81 13.15 5.20 0.64
C VAL A 81 14.33 5.13 1.60
N GLY A 82 15.55 5.26 1.08
CA GLY A 82 16.77 5.30 1.89
C GLY A 82 16.77 6.47 2.87
N ASP A 83 16.36 7.65 2.41
CA ASP A 83 16.22 8.84 3.24
C ASP A 83 15.16 8.65 4.32
N GLU A 84 13.99 8.09 4.01
CA GLU A 84 12.99 7.76 5.03
C GLU A 84 13.55 6.85 6.13
N ALA A 85 14.23 5.77 5.73
CA ALA A 85 14.85 4.85 6.69
C ALA A 85 15.90 5.54 7.57
N LEU A 86 16.70 6.44 6.98
CA LEU A 86 17.67 7.24 7.72
C LEU A 86 17.00 8.26 8.66
N GLN A 87 15.87 8.86 8.26
CA GLN A 87 15.10 9.78 9.11
C GLN A 87 14.56 9.05 10.34
N VAL A 88 13.96 7.86 10.17
CA VAL A 88 13.50 7.05 11.31
C VAL A 88 14.66 6.72 12.25
N ARG A 89 15.84 6.41 11.71
CA ARG A 89 17.01 6.10 12.52
C ARG A 89 17.59 7.30 13.27
N ARG A 90 17.57 8.49 12.66
CA ARG A 90 18.23 9.70 13.18
C ARG A 90 17.30 10.57 14.02
N ALA A 91 15.99 10.43 13.85
CA ALA A 91 14.98 11.26 14.49
C ALA A 91 13.76 10.42 14.89
N ALA A 92 12.64 10.58 14.18
CA ALA A 92 11.40 9.87 14.43
C ALA A 92 10.69 9.58 13.12
N GLY A 93 9.87 8.54 13.10
CA GLY A 93 9.03 8.16 11.97
C GLY A 93 7.62 7.83 12.41
N LEU A 94 6.67 8.03 11.49
CA LEU A 94 5.30 7.57 11.63
C LEU A 94 5.02 6.52 10.55
N ILE A 95 4.48 5.37 10.95
CA ILE A 95 4.09 4.30 10.04
C ILE A 95 2.60 4.02 10.16
N ASP A 96 1.90 3.92 9.02
CA ASP A 96 0.52 3.47 9.00
C ASP A 96 0.46 1.95 9.19
N ILE A 97 -0.20 1.52 10.26
CA ILE A 97 -0.40 0.11 10.60
C ILE A 97 -1.85 -0.34 10.36
N SER A 98 -2.62 0.44 9.58
CA SER A 98 -4.04 0.18 9.34
C SER A 98 -4.29 -1.19 8.69
N ALA A 99 -3.30 -1.71 7.94
CA ALA A 99 -3.36 -2.97 7.23
C ALA A 99 -3.32 -4.22 8.10
N TYR A 100 -2.88 -4.12 9.37
CA TYR A 100 -2.91 -5.26 10.26
C TYR A 100 -4.34 -5.64 10.62
N SER A 101 -4.64 -6.92 10.53
CA SER A 101 -5.88 -7.48 11.06
C SER A 101 -5.93 -7.24 12.57
N ARG A 102 -7.05 -6.69 13.03
CA ARG A 102 -7.31 -6.45 14.46
C ARG A 102 -8.51 -7.27 14.87
N TYR A 103 -8.34 -8.06 15.92
CA TYR A 103 -9.38 -8.90 16.50
C TYR A 103 -9.54 -8.51 17.96
N ALA A 104 -10.79 -8.46 18.44
CA ALA A 104 -11.11 -8.29 19.84
C ALA A 104 -11.86 -9.55 20.28
N ILE A 105 -11.36 -10.23 21.32
CA ILE A 105 -11.93 -11.46 21.86
C ILE A 105 -12.42 -11.14 23.28
N SER A 106 -13.67 -11.48 23.58
CA SER A 106 -14.30 -11.16 24.86
C SER A 106 -15.38 -12.18 25.22
N GLY A 107 -15.63 -12.36 26.52
CA GLY A 107 -16.68 -13.25 27.06
C GLY A 107 -16.12 -14.37 27.94
N PRO A 108 -16.98 -15.14 28.63
CA PRO A 108 -16.54 -16.30 29.42
C PRO A 108 -15.77 -17.29 28.54
N GLY A 109 -14.57 -17.69 28.98
CA GLY A 109 -13.70 -18.61 28.25
C GLY A 109 -12.77 -17.95 27.20
N ALA A 110 -12.82 -16.63 27.02
CA ALA A 110 -11.91 -15.93 26.11
C ALA A 110 -10.43 -16.09 26.48
N GLU A 111 -10.11 -16.13 27.79
CA GLU A 111 -8.75 -16.33 28.29
C GLU A 111 -8.23 -17.75 28.04
N ALA A 112 -9.09 -18.76 28.06
CA ALA A 112 -8.71 -20.17 27.91
C ALA A 112 -8.66 -20.65 26.45
N TRP A 113 -9.12 -19.84 25.50
CA TRP A 113 -9.16 -20.16 24.07
C TRP A 113 -7.80 -20.14 23.34
N PRO A 114 -6.84 -19.24 23.67
CA PRO A 114 -5.56 -19.15 22.97
C PRO A 114 -4.50 -20.18 23.40
N ASP A 115 -4.74 -20.93 24.48
CA ASP A 115 -3.82 -21.95 25.04
C ASP A 115 -3.87 -23.29 24.27
#